data_AF-A0AAW2J259-F1
#
_entry.id   AF-A0AAW2J259-F1
#
_cell.length_a   1.000
_cell.length_b   1.000
_cell.length_c   1.000
_cell.angle_alpha   90.00
_cell.angle_beta   90.00
_cell.angle_gamma   90.00
#
_symmetry.space_group_name_H-M   'P 1'
#
loop_
_entity.id
_entity.type
_entity.pdbx_description
1 polymer ?
#
loop_
_entity_poly.entity_id
_entity_poly.type
_entity_poly.pdbx_seq_one_letter_code
_entity_poly.pdbx_strand_id
1 'polypeptide(L)'
;MCLISDRHGRLIKAVREGSDFVSPHGVHRYCLRHVCSNFNSSIKNVVLKDLCWQVGSEYQLRKFNRIMEEIKKQDVKAFAYLDQINKEKWTASHDGGWQCGILTTNMSECINGVLKGARRLPVSALVEITLERTVHYFHVRAIKGKKMLQNNQLWTDSACKMFISWQQKAVEHTVTKYSHAQQSASVVTKRQNRHGMNTHVVKIVNRECSCGK
;
A
#
# COMPACT_ATOMS: atom_id res chain seq x y z
N MET A 1 7.82 12.40 -11.12
CA MET A 1 6.38 12.34 -10.76
C MET A 1 5.85 10.92 -10.99
N CYS A 2 4.85 10.43 -10.24
CA CYS A 2 4.28 9.08 -10.42
C CYS A 2 2.78 9.13 -10.71
N LEU A 3 2.36 8.60 -11.85
CA LEU A 3 0.95 8.42 -12.21
C LEU A 3 0.52 6.98 -11.89
N ILE A 4 -0.53 6.82 -11.09
CA ILE A 4 -1.12 5.52 -10.77
C ILE A 4 -2.51 5.44 -11.39
N SER A 5 -2.76 4.45 -12.23
CA SER A 5 -4.03 4.32 -12.96
C SER A 5 -4.48 2.88 -13.14
N ASP A 6 -5.66 2.69 -13.74
CA ASP A 6 -6.06 1.41 -14.32
C ASP A 6 -5.14 1.02 -15.50
N ARG A 7 -5.15 -0.27 -15.86
CA ARG A 7 -4.47 -0.91 -16.99
C ARG A 7 -5.31 -0.86 -18.28
N HIS A 8 -6.24 0.08 -18.42
CA HIS A 8 -7.05 0.17 -19.64
C HIS A 8 -6.18 0.62 -20.83
N GLY A 9 -6.25 -0.11 -21.95
CA GLY A 9 -5.37 0.07 -23.11
C GLY A 9 -5.32 1.50 -23.67
N ARG A 10 -6.46 2.22 -23.69
CA ARG A 10 -6.50 3.62 -24.15
C ARG A 10 -5.64 4.55 -23.29
N LEU A 11 -5.66 4.35 -21.98
CA LEU A 11 -4.88 5.15 -21.04
C LEU A 11 -3.38 4.82 -21.17
N ILE A 12 -3.03 3.53 -21.28
CA ILE A 12 -1.64 3.11 -21.49
C ILE A 12 -1.08 3.73 -22.78
N LYS A 13 -1.88 3.78 -23.85
CA LYS A 13 -1.49 4.41 -25.11
C LYS A 13 -1.25 5.92 -24.92
N ALA A 14 -2.21 6.64 -24.34
CA ALA A 14 -2.07 8.08 -24.09
C ALA A 14 -0.85 8.43 -23.21
N VAL A 15 -0.59 7.62 -22.18
CA VAL A 15 0.57 7.80 -21.30
C VAL A 15 1.90 7.52 -22.01
N ARG A 16 1.92 6.63 -23.01
CA ARG A 16 3.13 6.37 -23.81
C ARG A 16 3.37 7.44 -24.86
N GLU A 17 2.30 8.01 -25.41
CA GLU A 17 2.36 9.11 -26.38
C GLU A 17 2.76 10.43 -25.71
N GLY A 18 2.37 10.64 -24.45
CA GLY A 18 2.87 11.74 -23.61
C GLY A 18 4.24 11.45 -23.00
N SER A 19 5.09 12.48 -22.87
CA SER A 19 6.42 12.36 -22.27
C SER A 19 6.43 12.42 -20.73
N ASP A 20 5.39 12.98 -20.11
CA ASP A 20 5.43 13.43 -18.70
C ASP A 20 5.48 12.30 -17.67
N PHE A 21 5.02 11.10 -18.04
CA PHE A 21 4.94 9.94 -17.15
C PHE A 21 5.79 8.76 -17.63
N VAL A 22 6.77 9.06 -18.48
CA VAL A 22 7.78 8.13 -18.98
C VAL A 22 9.16 8.61 -18.51
N SER A 23 10.04 7.65 -18.21
CA SER A 23 11.40 7.96 -17.78
C SER A 23 12.11 8.83 -18.84
N PRO A 24 12.83 9.90 -18.46
CA PRO A 24 13.19 10.30 -17.09
C PRO A 24 12.20 11.25 -16.38
N HIS A 25 11.19 11.78 -17.08
CA HIS A 25 10.32 12.87 -16.58
C HIS A 25 9.31 12.40 -15.51
N GLY A 26 8.91 11.13 -15.59
CA GLY A 26 8.05 10.52 -14.59
C GLY A 26 7.94 9.02 -14.77
N VAL A 27 7.11 8.43 -13.94
CA VAL A 27 6.79 7.01 -14.05
C VAL A 27 5.30 6.80 -14.04
N HIS A 28 4.88 5.79 -14.78
CA HIS A 28 3.52 5.29 -14.74
C HIS A 28 3.47 3.94 -14.06
N ARG A 29 2.49 3.73 -13.18
CA ARG A 29 2.25 2.53 -12.40
C ARG A 29 0.77 2.14 -12.48
N TYR A 30 0.51 0.86 -12.29
CA TYR A 30 -0.83 0.32 -12.23
C TYR A 30 -1.31 0.28 -10.79
N CYS A 31 -2.56 0.68 -10.60
CA CYS A 31 -3.30 0.51 -9.37
C CYS A 31 -3.42 -0.99 -9.05
N LEU A 32 -2.87 -1.43 -7.93
CA LEU A 32 -2.86 -2.83 -7.53
C LEU A 32 -4.28 -3.40 -7.43
N ARG A 33 -5.23 -2.59 -6.94
CA ARG A 33 -6.63 -2.99 -6.86
C ARG A 33 -7.22 -3.34 -8.23
N HIS A 34 -6.91 -2.55 -9.27
CA HIS A 34 -7.34 -2.85 -10.64
C HIS A 34 -6.61 -4.06 -11.20
N VAL A 35 -5.32 -4.23 -10.90
CA VAL A 35 -4.56 -5.44 -11.28
C VAL A 35 -5.22 -6.68 -10.67
N CYS A 36 -5.52 -6.69 -9.37
CA CYS A 36 -6.22 -7.80 -8.72
C CYS A 36 -7.63 -8.02 -9.26
N SER A 37 -8.34 -6.95 -9.61
CA SER A 37 -9.68 -7.06 -10.23
C SER A 37 -9.61 -7.72 -11.59
N ASN A 38 -8.73 -7.24 -12.47
CA ASN A 38 -8.53 -7.79 -13.82
C ASN A 38 -8.03 -9.23 -13.78
N PHE A 39 -7.10 -9.53 -12.86
CA PHE A 39 -6.65 -10.89 -12.58
C PHE A 39 -7.81 -11.81 -12.20
N ASN A 40 -8.66 -11.39 -11.25
CA ASN A 40 -9.78 -12.20 -10.81
C ASN A 40 -10.87 -12.35 -11.87
N SER A 41 -11.05 -11.39 -12.78
CA SER A 41 -11.95 -11.54 -13.93
C SER A 41 -11.51 -12.66 -14.87
N SER A 42 -10.19 -12.90 -15.01
CA SER A 42 -9.63 -13.96 -15.84
C SER A 42 -9.55 -15.31 -15.12
N ILE A 43 -9.03 -15.32 -13.88
CA ILE A 43 -8.74 -16.55 -13.13
C ILE A 43 -9.95 -17.04 -12.32
N LYS A 44 -10.84 -16.13 -11.89
CA LYS A 44 -12.08 -16.42 -11.14
C LYS A 44 -11.85 -17.25 -9.87
N ASN A 45 -10.81 -16.92 -9.10
CA ASN A 45 -10.47 -17.60 -7.86
C ASN A 45 -10.13 -16.58 -6.77
N VAL A 46 -10.93 -16.58 -5.70
CA VAL A 46 -10.80 -15.62 -4.59
C VAL A 46 -9.49 -15.79 -3.82
N VAL A 47 -9.04 -17.03 -3.59
CA VAL A 47 -7.77 -17.31 -2.89
C VAL A 47 -6.60 -16.77 -3.70
N LEU A 48 -6.59 -17.02 -5.01
CA LEU A 48 -5.54 -16.50 -5.90
C LEU A 48 -5.61 -14.97 -6.02
N LYS A 49 -6.79 -14.37 -5.96
CA LYS A 49 -6.95 -12.90 -5.91
C LYS A 49 -6.34 -12.31 -4.64
N ASP A 50 -6.52 -12.96 -3.50
CA ASP A 50 -5.92 -12.53 -2.24
C ASP A 50 -4.39 -12.66 -2.29
N LEU A 51 -3.88 -13.75 -2.87
CA LEU A 51 -2.44 -13.90 -3.11
C LEU A 51 -1.90 -12.85 -4.10
N CYS A 52 -2.65 -12.49 -5.14
CA CYS A 52 -2.33 -11.39 -6.06
C CYS A 52 -2.18 -10.04 -5.31
N TRP A 53 -3.07 -9.77 -4.36
CA TRP A 53 -2.95 -8.57 -3.52
C TRP A 53 -1.72 -8.64 -2.61
N GLN A 54 -1.50 -9.78 -1.95
CA GLN A 54 -0.35 -9.98 -1.06
C GLN A 54 0.97 -9.80 -1.82
N VAL A 55 1.12 -10.41 -2.99
CA VAL A 55 2.37 -10.33 -3.76
C VAL A 55 2.62 -8.92 -4.32
N GLY A 56 1.59 -8.23 -4.80
CA GLY A 56 1.74 -6.87 -5.31
C GLY A 56 1.99 -5.81 -4.24
N SER A 57 1.54 -6.05 -3.00
CA SER A 57 1.73 -5.15 -1.86
C SER A 57 2.99 -5.42 -1.04
N GLU A 58 3.76 -6.45 -1.38
CA GLU A 58 4.96 -6.84 -0.65
C GLU A 58 6.18 -6.02 -1.07
N TYR A 59 6.93 -5.53 -0.09
CA TYR A 59 8.13 -4.71 -0.30
C TYR A 59 9.42 -5.55 -0.33
N GLN A 60 9.40 -6.74 0.27
CA GLN A 60 10.58 -7.60 0.33
C GLN A 60 10.61 -8.59 -0.85
N LEU A 61 11.66 -8.51 -1.67
CA LEU A 61 11.88 -9.44 -2.80
C LEU A 61 11.80 -10.92 -2.39
N ARG A 62 12.36 -11.29 -1.24
CA ARG A 62 12.28 -12.66 -0.71
C ARG A 62 10.84 -13.13 -0.52
N LYS A 63 9.98 -12.28 0.04
CA LYS A 63 8.57 -12.60 0.28
C LYS A 63 7.76 -12.57 -1.01
N PHE A 64 8.04 -11.59 -1.89
CA PHE A 64 7.48 -11.55 -3.23
C PHE A 64 7.71 -12.88 -3.97
N ASN A 65 8.96 -13.33 -4.06
CA ASN A 65 9.32 -14.58 -4.73
C ASN A 65 8.61 -15.79 -4.10
N ARG A 66 8.54 -15.86 -2.77
CA ARG A 66 7.83 -16.92 -2.06
C ARG A 66 6.34 -16.98 -2.45
N ILE A 67 5.66 -15.84 -2.52
CA ILE A 67 4.23 -15.79 -2.85
C ILE A 67 4.01 -16.09 -4.34
N MET A 68 4.89 -15.61 -5.25
CA MET A 68 4.84 -15.98 -6.67
C MET A 68 4.97 -17.50 -6.87
N GLU A 69 5.87 -18.16 -6.14
CA GLU A 69 6.00 -19.63 -6.15
C GLU A 69 4.77 -20.34 -5.57
N GLU A 70 4.13 -19.78 -4.54
CA GLU A 70 2.87 -20.31 -4.02
C GLU A 70 1.74 -20.22 -5.05
N ILE A 71 1.62 -19.10 -5.75
CA ILE A 71 0.66 -18.92 -6.84
C ILE A 71 0.92 -19.95 -7.95
N LYS A 72 2.19 -20.14 -8.35
CA LYS A 72 2.60 -21.10 -9.38
C LYS A 72 2.24 -22.54 -9.03
N LYS A 73 2.42 -22.93 -7.76
CA LYS A 73 2.04 -24.26 -7.26
C LYS A 73 0.53 -24.50 -7.29
N GLN A 74 -0.26 -23.45 -7.05
CA GLN A 74 -1.72 -23.56 -7.08
C GLN A 74 -2.28 -23.52 -8.50
N ASP A 75 -1.78 -22.63 -9.35
CA ASP A 75 -2.21 -22.47 -10.73
C ASP A 75 -1.12 -21.81 -11.60
N VAL A 76 -0.61 -22.58 -12.57
CA VAL A 76 0.42 -22.14 -13.51
C VAL A 76 -0.09 -21.03 -14.44
N LYS A 77 -1.38 -21.03 -14.81
CA LYS A 77 -1.98 -19.98 -15.65
C LYS A 77 -2.07 -18.66 -14.88
N ALA A 78 -2.40 -18.73 -13.60
CA ALA A 78 -2.40 -17.55 -12.72
C ALA A 78 -1.01 -16.94 -12.57
N PHE A 79 0.01 -17.79 -12.36
CA PHE A 79 1.41 -17.34 -12.36
C PHE A 79 1.80 -16.68 -13.68
N ALA A 80 1.53 -17.33 -14.81
CA ALA A 80 1.86 -16.82 -16.14
C ALA A 80 1.17 -15.46 -16.42
N TYR A 81 -0.08 -15.29 -15.98
CA TYR A 81 -0.79 -14.01 -16.11
C TYR A 81 -0.05 -12.88 -15.40
N LEU A 82 0.37 -13.10 -14.15
CA LEU A 82 1.05 -12.08 -13.34
C LEU A 82 2.47 -11.81 -13.84
N ASP A 83 3.18 -12.85 -14.27
CA ASP A 83 4.56 -12.74 -14.74
C ASP A 83 4.69 -11.96 -16.05
N GLN A 84 3.64 -11.96 -16.89
CA GLN A 84 3.55 -11.13 -18.10
C GLN A 84 3.41 -9.62 -17.80
N ILE A 85 3.01 -9.23 -16.59
CA ILE A 85 2.88 -7.82 -16.22
C ILE A 85 4.24 -7.35 -15.72
N ASN A 86 4.81 -6.30 -16.34
CA ASN A 86 6.07 -5.70 -15.87
C ASN A 86 6.00 -5.42 -14.36
N LYS A 87 6.85 -6.08 -13.57
CA LYS A 87 6.84 -6.09 -12.10
C LYS A 87 6.99 -4.68 -11.51
N GLU A 88 7.79 -3.81 -12.13
CA GLU A 88 7.94 -2.41 -11.71
C GLU A 88 6.63 -1.64 -11.78
N LYS A 89 5.70 -2.03 -12.67
CA LYS A 89 4.44 -1.32 -12.86
C LYS A 89 3.44 -1.60 -11.75
N TRP A 90 3.47 -2.74 -11.07
CA TRP A 90 2.36 -3.16 -10.19
C TRP A 90 2.77 -3.73 -8.83
N THR A 91 4.08 -3.92 -8.60
CA THR A 91 4.58 -4.53 -7.36
C THR A 91 5.38 -3.52 -6.55
N ALA A 92 5.13 -3.45 -5.24
CA ALA A 92 5.86 -2.56 -4.34
C ALA A 92 7.35 -2.93 -4.23
N SER A 93 7.69 -4.22 -4.33
CA SER A 93 9.06 -4.73 -4.23
C SER A 93 9.97 -4.33 -5.39
N HIS A 94 9.42 -4.05 -6.58
CA HIS A 94 10.18 -3.64 -7.77
C HIS A 94 9.92 -2.18 -8.15
N ASP A 95 9.08 -1.47 -7.41
CA ASP A 95 8.68 -0.12 -7.75
C ASP A 95 9.84 0.89 -7.63
N GLY A 96 10.82 0.63 -6.75
CA GLY A 96 11.90 1.58 -6.44
C GLY A 96 11.45 2.75 -5.54
N GLY A 97 10.26 2.65 -4.94
CA GLY A 97 9.70 3.65 -4.02
C GLY A 97 8.93 4.79 -4.69
N TRP A 98 8.79 4.80 -6.02
CA TRP A 98 8.08 5.82 -6.78
C TRP A 98 6.59 5.96 -6.44
N GLN A 99 5.93 4.89 -5.98
CA GLN A 99 4.54 4.91 -5.52
C GLN A 99 4.38 5.54 -4.14
N CYS A 100 5.47 5.75 -3.38
CA CYS A 100 5.42 6.28 -2.01
C CYS A 100 4.38 5.55 -1.10
N GLY A 101 4.22 4.24 -1.31
CA GLY A 101 3.24 3.40 -0.59
C GLY A 101 1.79 3.52 -1.06
N ILE A 102 1.50 4.30 -2.10
CA ILE A 102 0.19 4.39 -2.72
C ILE A 102 0.00 3.21 -3.69
N LEU A 103 -0.65 2.15 -3.21
CA LEU A 103 -0.93 0.95 -4.03
C LEU A 103 -2.29 1.03 -4.73
N THR A 104 -3.12 1.99 -4.35
CA THR A 104 -4.50 2.10 -4.85
C THR A 104 -4.83 3.51 -5.27
N THR A 105 -5.77 3.63 -6.20
CA THR A 105 -6.40 4.89 -6.59
C THR A 105 -7.57 5.24 -5.67
N ASN A 106 -7.51 4.87 -4.38
CA ASN A 106 -8.62 5.07 -3.44
C ASN A 106 -9.07 6.55 -3.37
N MET A 107 -8.13 7.49 -3.57
CA MET A 107 -8.47 8.91 -3.59
C MET A 107 -9.36 9.29 -4.77
N SER A 108 -9.04 8.83 -5.99
CA SER A 108 -9.89 9.11 -7.14
C SER A 108 -11.22 8.37 -7.06
N GLU A 109 -11.24 7.18 -6.49
CA GLU A 109 -12.48 6.42 -6.26
C GLU A 109 -13.38 7.05 -5.20
N CYS A 110 -12.81 7.56 -4.11
CA CYS A 110 -13.54 8.29 -3.08
C CYS A 110 -14.24 9.52 -3.68
N ILE A 111 -13.50 10.31 -4.47
CA ILE A 111 -14.06 11.47 -5.19
C ILE A 111 -15.14 11.02 -6.18
N ASN A 112 -14.89 9.95 -6.95
CA ASN A 112 -15.89 9.36 -7.84
C ASN A 112 -17.15 8.91 -7.11
N GLY A 113 -17.02 8.46 -5.86
CA GLY A 113 -18.12 8.09 -4.97
C GLY A 113 -18.92 9.30 -4.50
N VAL A 114 -18.24 10.35 -4.01
CA VAL A 114 -18.85 11.64 -3.62
C VAL A 114 -19.64 12.23 -4.78
N LEU A 115 -19.08 12.17 -5.99
CA LEU A 115 -19.70 12.74 -7.19
C LEU A 115 -20.69 11.80 -7.88
N LYS A 116 -20.89 10.56 -7.41
CA LYS A 116 -21.68 9.55 -8.11
C LYS A 116 -23.11 10.01 -8.43
N GLY A 117 -23.77 10.67 -7.46
CA GLY A 117 -25.12 11.22 -7.63
C GLY A 117 -25.17 12.50 -8.47
N ALA A 118 -24.04 13.20 -8.61
CA ALA A 118 -23.93 14.48 -9.30
C ALA A 118 -23.49 14.35 -10.77
N ARG A 119 -23.09 13.16 -11.24
CA ARG A 119 -22.52 12.95 -12.59
C ARG A 119 -23.43 13.36 -13.75
N ARG A 120 -24.75 13.43 -13.53
CA ARG A 120 -25.75 13.83 -14.52
C ARG A 120 -26.25 15.27 -14.34
N LEU A 121 -25.66 16.00 -13.40
CA LEU A 121 -26.00 17.40 -13.15
C LEU A 121 -25.08 18.32 -13.96
N PRO A 122 -25.46 19.60 -14.14
CA PRO A 122 -24.59 20.59 -14.74
C PRO A 122 -23.25 20.72 -14.03
N VAL A 123 -22.23 21.21 -14.73
CA VAL A 123 -20.88 21.41 -14.18
C VAL A 123 -20.91 22.33 -12.94
N SER A 124 -21.78 23.32 -12.91
CA SER A 124 -21.98 24.19 -11.73
C SER A 124 -22.34 23.41 -10.47
N ALA A 125 -23.27 22.45 -10.57
CA ALA A 125 -23.67 21.59 -9.46
C ALA A 125 -22.52 20.66 -9.00
N LEU A 126 -21.68 20.18 -9.93
CA LEU A 126 -20.49 19.41 -9.57
C LEU A 126 -19.48 20.24 -8.78
N VAL A 127 -19.26 21.50 -9.18
CA VAL A 127 -18.38 22.43 -8.48
C VAL A 127 -18.92 22.75 -7.08
N GLU A 128 -20.21 23.06 -6.98
CA GLU A 128 -20.88 23.35 -5.72
C GLU A 128 -20.79 22.18 -4.73
N ILE A 129 -21.17 20.98 -5.15
CA ILE A 129 -21.10 19.77 -4.31
C ILE A 129 -19.65 19.49 -3.87
N THR A 130 -18.67 19.71 -4.76
CA THR A 130 -17.26 19.53 -4.42
C THR A 130 -16.84 20.53 -3.34
N LEU A 131 -17.23 21.79 -3.47
CA LEU A 131 -16.93 22.84 -2.50
C LEU A 131 -17.59 22.54 -1.15
N GLU A 132 -18.89 22.28 -1.13
CA GLU A 132 -19.66 22.00 0.09
C GLU A 132 -19.08 20.80 0.85
N ARG A 133 -18.80 19.70 0.13
CA ARG A 133 -18.21 18.50 0.75
C ARG A 133 -16.83 18.79 1.30
N THR A 134 -16.02 19.55 0.56
CA THR A 134 -14.68 19.94 1.00
C THR A 134 -14.74 20.77 2.28
N VAL A 135 -15.57 21.81 2.31
CA VAL A 135 -15.80 22.67 3.49
C VAL A 135 -16.27 21.84 4.68
N HIS A 136 -17.27 20.98 4.46
CA HIS A 136 -17.77 20.08 5.52
C HIS A 136 -16.66 19.17 6.08
N TYR A 137 -15.85 18.54 5.23
CA TYR A 137 -14.74 17.70 5.69
C TYR A 137 -13.69 18.49 6.46
N PHE A 138 -13.31 19.69 6.00
CA PHE A 138 -12.38 20.55 6.72
C PHE A 138 -12.94 20.95 8.08
N HIS A 139 -14.21 21.34 8.15
CA HIS A 139 -14.87 21.72 9.39
C HIS A 139 -14.87 20.57 10.41
N VAL A 140 -15.32 19.38 10.01
CA VAL A 140 -15.34 18.20 10.88
C VAL A 140 -13.93 17.82 11.35
N ARG A 141 -12.94 17.84 10.45
CA ARG A 141 -11.53 17.55 10.80
C ARG A 141 -10.93 18.60 11.71
N ALA A 142 -11.25 19.87 11.53
CA ALA A 142 -10.77 20.95 12.38
C ALA A 142 -11.31 20.81 13.81
N ILE A 143 -12.60 20.51 13.98
CA ILE A 143 -13.20 20.23 15.30
C ILE A 143 -12.50 19.03 15.95
N LYS A 144 -12.31 17.95 15.19
CA LYS A 144 -11.62 16.76 15.69
C LYS A 144 -10.18 17.07 16.11
N GLY A 145 -9.43 17.79 15.28
CA GLY A 145 -8.06 18.22 15.58
C GLY A 145 -7.98 19.11 16.82
N LYS A 146 -8.91 20.06 16.97
CA LYS A 146 -8.99 20.89 18.19
C LYS A 146 -9.23 20.05 19.44
N LYS A 147 -10.17 19.10 19.40
CA LYS A 147 -10.44 18.19 20.52
C LYS A 147 -9.21 17.36 20.90
N MET A 148 -8.47 16.89 19.89
CA MET A 148 -7.22 16.16 20.11
C MET A 148 -6.14 17.03 20.78
N LEU A 149 -5.97 18.27 20.30
CA LEU A 149 -5.03 19.22 20.90
C LEU A 149 -5.40 19.55 22.35
N GLN A 150 -6.69 19.76 22.65
CA GLN A 150 -7.19 19.96 24.01
C GLN A 150 -6.87 18.78 24.94
N ASN A 151 -6.86 17.56 24.39
CA ASN A 151 -6.51 16.36 25.13
C ASN A 151 -4.99 16.09 25.18
N ASN A 152 -4.14 17.02 24.73
CA ASN A 152 -2.69 16.83 24.57
C ASN A 152 -2.33 15.56 23.76
N GLN A 153 -3.20 15.18 22.82
CA GLN A 153 -3.00 14.00 22.00
C GLN A 153 -2.05 14.31 20.84
N LEU A 154 -0.83 13.79 20.92
CA LEU A 154 0.24 14.04 19.95
C LEU A 154 -0.05 13.49 18.55
N TRP A 155 -0.82 12.41 18.44
CA TRP A 155 -1.03 11.66 17.20
C TRP A 155 -2.50 11.46 16.86
N THR A 156 -2.83 11.35 15.57
CA THR A 156 -4.19 11.00 15.11
C THR A 156 -4.73 9.74 15.79
N ASP A 157 -6.05 9.63 16.00
CA ASP A 157 -6.65 8.40 16.56
C ASP A 157 -6.21 7.14 15.80
N SER A 158 -6.10 7.24 14.47
CA SER A 158 -5.64 6.16 13.62
C SER A 158 -4.20 5.75 13.96
N ALA A 159 -3.31 6.72 14.10
CA ALA A 159 -1.92 6.48 14.50
C ALA A 159 -1.83 5.92 15.93
N CYS A 160 -2.59 6.47 16.89
CA CYS A 160 -2.68 5.94 18.25
C CYS A 160 -3.12 4.47 18.27
N LYS A 161 -4.17 4.11 17.51
CA LYS A 161 -4.62 2.72 17.37
C LYS A 161 -3.52 1.82 16.77
N MET A 162 -2.77 2.32 15.79
CA MET A 162 -1.63 1.58 15.23
C MET A 162 -0.53 1.37 16.27
N PHE A 163 -0.12 2.40 17.00
CA PHE A 163 0.90 2.30 18.05
C PHE A 163 0.49 1.32 19.14
N ILE A 164 -0.75 1.37 19.61
CA ILE A 164 -1.28 0.42 20.60
C ILE A 164 -1.21 -1.01 20.06
N SER A 165 -1.64 -1.24 18.82
CA SER A 165 -1.58 -2.58 18.21
C SER A 165 -0.14 -3.09 18.08
N TRP A 166 0.81 -2.22 17.70
CA TRP A 166 2.23 -2.58 17.62
C TRP A 166 2.84 -2.86 18.99
N GLN A 167 2.51 -2.06 19.99
CA GLN A 167 2.96 -2.26 21.36
C GLN A 167 2.47 -3.61 21.90
N GLN A 168 1.19 -3.93 21.72
CA GLN A 168 0.63 -5.22 22.13
C GLN A 168 1.36 -6.40 21.48
N LYS A 169 1.71 -6.29 20.19
CA LYS A 169 2.48 -7.33 19.48
C LYS A 169 3.93 -7.42 19.95
N ALA A 170 4.56 -6.29 20.25
CA ALA A 170 5.96 -6.24 20.67
C ALA A 170 6.21 -6.94 22.00
N VAL A 171 5.24 -6.89 22.94
CA VAL A 171 5.32 -7.60 24.23
C VAL A 171 5.43 -9.11 24.06
N GLU A 172 4.93 -9.65 22.94
CA GLU A 172 5.00 -11.08 22.66
C GLU A 172 6.37 -11.53 22.12
N HIS A 173 7.25 -10.60 21.75
CA HIS A 173 8.56 -10.91 21.15
C HIS A 173 9.63 -11.13 22.23
N THR A 174 10.63 -11.96 21.92
CA THR A 174 11.77 -12.19 22.82
C THR A 174 12.94 -11.34 22.38
N VAL A 175 13.56 -10.61 23.32
CA VAL A 175 14.70 -9.73 23.05
C VAL A 175 15.92 -10.22 23.82
N THR A 176 17.00 -10.50 23.09
CA THR A 176 18.32 -10.84 23.66
C THR A 176 19.29 -9.71 23.35
N LYS A 177 19.70 -8.97 24.37
CA LYS A 177 20.64 -7.83 24.22
C LYS A 177 22.07 -8.35 24.05
N TYR A 178 22.84 -7.74 23.15
CA TYR A 178 24.23 -8.12 22.87
C TYR A 178 25.24 -7.05 23.28
N SER A 179 24.97 -5.77 22.98
CA SER A 179 25.90 -4.68 23.25
C SER A 179 25.17 -3.46 23.77
N HIS A 180 25.61 -2.95 24.92
CA HIS A 180 25.09 -1.72 25.50
C HIS A 180 25.55 -0.48 24.72
N ALA A 181 26.80 -0.48 24.24
CA ALA A 181 27.38 0.64 23.50
C ALA A 181 26.74 0.85 22.12
N GLN A 182 26.44 -0.24 21.39
CA GLN A 182 25.76 -0.17 20.09
C GLN A 182 24.23 -0.26 20.20
N GLN A 183 23.72 -0.45 21.43
CA GLN A 183 22.32 -0.77 21.72
C GLN A 183 21.77 -1.83 20.75
N SER A 184 22.51 -2.94 20.61
CA SER A 184 22.19 -4.00 19.66
C SER A 184 21.51 -5.17 20.36
N ALA A 185 20.47 -5.72 19.74
CA ALA A 185 19.74 -6.87 20.25
C ALA A 185 19.28 -7.79 19.11
N SER A 186 19.13 -9.07 19.42
CA SER A 186 18.33 -10.00 18.64
C SER A 186 16.87 -9.93 19.12
N VAL A 187 15.96 -9.82 18.17
CA VAL A 187 14.52 -9.85 18.40
C VAL A 187 13.97 -11.09 17.69
N VAL A 188 13.45 -12.03 18.46
CA VAL A 188 12.75 -13.21 17.95
C VAL A 188 11.26 -12.90 17.96
N THR A 189 10.69 -12.82 16.76
CA THR A 189 9.25 -12.58 16.59
C THR A 189 8.46 -13.81 17.00
N LYS A 190 7.38 -13.65 17.77
CA LYS A 190 6.48 -14.76 18.10
C LYS A 190 5.74 -15.23 16.85
N ARG A 191 5.44 -16.52 16.79
CA ARG A 191 4.59 -17.09 15.74
C ARG A 191 3.16 -16.56 15.88
N GLN A 192 2.67 -15.87 14.87
CA GLN A 192 1.26 -15.54 14.69
C GLN A 192 0.79 -16.13 13.34
N ASN A 193 -0.18 -17.03 13.39
CA ASN A 193 -0.65 -17.81 12.23
C ASN A 193 0.48 -18.63 11.55
N ARG A 194 0.62 -18.52 10.21
CA ARG A 194 1.68 -19.16 9.41
C ARG A 194 2.98 -18.33 9.35
N HIS A 195 3.11 -17.27 10.14
CA HIS A 195 4.25 -16.33 10.08
C HIS A 195 4.83 -16.05 11.48
N GLY A 196 6.12 -15.70 11.55
CA GLY A 196 6.84 -15.43 12.80
C GLY A 196 7.99 -16.41 13.03
N MET A 197 8.58 -16.40 14.23
CA MET A 197 9.84 -17.07 14.58
C MET A 197 11.05 -16.59 13.76
N ASN A 198 10.94 -15.42 13.14
CA ASN A 198 12.08 -14.79 12.51
C ASN A 198 12.93 -14.12 13.57
N THR A 199 14.23 -14.34 13.48
CA THR A 199 15.24 -13.65 14.27
C THR A 199 15.75 -12.45 13.49
N HIS A 200 15.65 -11.27 14.09
CA HIS A 200 16.15 -10.02 13.52
C HIS A 200 17.19 -9.40 14.44
N VAL A 201 18.31 -8.96 13.87
CA VAL A 201 19.31 -8.19 14.60
C VAL A 201 18.99 -6.73 14.39
N VAL A 202 18.76 -6.02 15.49
CA VAL A 202 18.47 -4.59 15.51
C VAL A 202 19.64 -3.87 16.15
N LYS A 203 20.10 -2.79 15.51
CA LYS A 203 21.11 -1.87 16.05
C LYS A 203 20.48 -0.49 16.16
N ILE A 204 20.12 -0.09 17.38
CA ILE A 204 19.32 1.13 17.60
C ILE A 204 20.12 2.39 17.21
N VAL A 205 21.41 2.45 17.57
CA VAL A 205 22.28 3.60 17.27
C VAL A 205 22.35 3.86 15.76
N ASN A 206 22.47 2.79 14.95
CA ASN A 206 22.58 2.89 13.50
C ASN A 206 21.22 2.95 12.80
N ARG A 207 20.10 2.77 13.54
CA ARG A 207 18.75 2.61 12.98
C ARG A 207 18.66 1.48 11.95
N GLU A 208 19.40 0.39 12.19
CA GLU A 208 19.48 -0.75 11.27
C GLU A 208 18.72 -1.95 11.81
N CYS A 209 18.06 -2.69 10.91
CA CYS A 209 17.46 -3.98 11.19
C CYS A 209 17.83 -4.99 10.10
N SER A 210 18.21 -6.20 10.49
CA SER A 210 18.55 -7.28 9.53
C SER A 210 17.37 -7.73 8.66
N CYS A 211 16.15 -7.25 8.94
CA CYS A 211 14.99 -7.47 8.08
C CYS A 211 14.95 -6.54 6.84
N GLY A 212 15.83 -5.53 6.79
CA GLY A 212 15.90 -4.56 5.68
C GLY A 212 14.70 -3.62 5.59
N LYS A 213 14.02 -3.37 6.71
CA LYS A 213 12.94 -2.38 6.86
C LYS A 213 13.29 -1.36 7.93
#